data_AF-A0AAN6UZE2-F1
#
_entry.id   AF-A0AAN6UZE2-F1
#
_cell.length_a   1.000
_cell.length_b   1.000
_cell.length_c   1.000
_cell.angle_alpha   90.00
_cell.angle_beta   90.00
_cell.angle_gamma   90.00
#
_symmetry.space_group_name_H-M   'P 1'
#
loop_
_entity.id
_entity.type
_entity.pdbx_description
1 polymer ?
#
loop_
_entity_poly.entity_id
_entity_poly.type
_entity_poly.pdbx_seq_one_letter_code
_entity_poly.pdbx_strand_id
1 'polypeptide(L)'
;MGRSETRQSFIAKSCFPTGLPWASSENDGKGPFEASLFQAPDFTIVHALACCASVVWDGVNLPNYSDIRETCGLKNIQFWNRMAIRVESHPLSRHVHPSEAKPLKASTQMVNFVTASIHELIGHGSGKLLSETAPNVYNFNKDRPPTNPLTGQAVESWYKPGQTWTSVFGKLAITVEECRANLISYYLADEKEVLRLFVLEDEASIPDCQCNTSPSCSNSSPRYPLILNVSHPLCVPDDRDQGHRRPRLV
;
A
#
# COMPACT_ATOMS: atom_id res chain seq x y z
N MET A 1 -10.16 -14.22 -17.51
CA MET A 1 -11.33 -13.36 -17.30
C MET A 1 -11.89 -13.47 -15.88
N GLY A 2 -12.03 -14.66 -15.27
CA GLY A 2 -12.58 -14.77 -13.90
C GLY A 2 -11.73 -14.27 -12.72
N ARG A 3 -10.42 -14.03 -12.87
CA ARG A 3 -9.53 -13.63 -11.74
C ARG A 3 -9.52 -12.14 -11.40
N SER A 4 -9.88 -11.25 -12.34
CA SER A 4 -9.94 -9.82 -12.03
C SER A 4 -11.22 -9.46 -11.27
N GLU A 5 -12.32 -10.17 -11.51
CA GLU A 5 -13.61 -9.94 -10.83
C GLU A 5 -13.54 -10.31 -9.34
N THR A 6 -12.89 -11.43 -8.97
CA THR A 6 -12.66 -11.81 -7.56
C THR A 6 -11.74 -10.83 -6.83
N ARG A 7 -10.70 -10.33 -7.50
CA ARG A 7 -9.79 -9.32 -6.92
C ARG A 7 -10.48 -7.96 -6.74
N GLN A 8 -11.27 -7.50 -7.72
CA GLN A 8 -12.08 -6.29 -7.59
C GLN A 8 -13.11 -6.42 -6.45
N SER A 9 -13.78 -7.57 -6.33
CA SER A 9 -14.72 -7.80 -5.22
C SER A 9 -14.03 -7.81 -3.86
N PHE A 10 -12.78 -8.27 -3.75
CA PHE A 10 -12.04 -8.23 -2.50
C PHE A 10 -11.60 -6.80 -2.18
N ILE A 11 -11.04 -6.07 -3.15
CA ILE A 11 -10.65 -4.65 -3.01
C ILE A 11 -11.85 -3.80 -2.55
N ALA A 12 -13.06 -4.11 -3.03
CA ALA A 12 -14.28 -3.40 -2.61
C ALA A 12 -14.71 -3.72 -1.17
N LYS A 13 -14.34 -4.88 -0.62
CA LYS A 13 -14.75 -5.37 0.70
C LYS A 13 -13.68 -5.20 1.77
N SER A 14 -12.45 -4.90 1.38
CA SER A 14 -11.28 -4.85 2.24
C SER A 14 -11.17 -3.55 3.02
N CYS A 15 -10.83 -3.65 4.31
CA CYS A 15 -10.65 -2.52 5.21
C CYS A 15 -9.27 -1.83 5.08
N PHE A 16 -8.62 -1.83 3.92
CA PHE A 16 -7.23 -1.33 3.80
C PHE A 16 -6.98 0.08 4.36
N PRO A 17 -7.90 1.05 4.15
CA PRO A 17 -7.64 2.40 4.66
C PRO A 17 -7.63 2.48 6.19
N THR A 18 -8.22 1.50 6.90
CA THR A 18 -8.22 1.47 8.38
C THR A 18 -6.91 0.91 8.97
N GLY A 19 -6.05 0.29 8.15
CA GLY A 19 -4.74 -0.22 8.57
C GLY A 19 -3.60 0.80 8.45
N LEU A 20 -3.86 1.95 7.82
CA LEU A 20 -2.86 2.99 7.57
C LEU A 20 -2.53 3.76 8.86
N PRO A 21 -1.30 4.29 9.00
CA PRO A 21 -0.84 4.86 10.28
C PRO A 21 -1.55 6.16 10.68
N TRP A 22 -2.34 6.77 9.80
CA TRP A 22 -3.18 7.94 10.09
C TRP A 22 -4.67 7.59 10.28
N ALA A 23 -5.02 6.31 10.30
CA ALA A 23 -6.37 5.84 10.58
C ALA A 23 -6.80 6.18 12.02
N SER A 24 -8.09 6.46 12.21
CA SER A 24 -8.71 6.71 13.51
C SER A 24 -10.16 6.24 13.52
N SER A 25 -10.84 6.28 14.67
CA SER A 25 -12.24 5.82 14.79
C SER A 25 -13.24 6.64 13.99
N GLU A 26 -12.84 7.82 13.49
CA GLU A 26 -13.67 8.63 12.59
C GLU A 26 -13.74 8.02 11.19
N ASN A 27 -14.75 8.41 10.39
CA ASN A 27 -14.86 7.99 8.98
C ASN A 27 -14.77 6.45 8.82
N ASP A 28 -15.59 5.72 9.57
CA ASP A 28 -15.65 4.26 9.57
C ASP A 28 -14.30 3.57 9.80
N GLY A 29 -13.45 4.16 10.67
CA GLY A 29 -12.14 3.61 11.00
C GLY A 29 -11.00 4.10 10.11
N LYS A 30 -11.28 4.88 9.06
CA LYS A 30 -10.27 5.39 8.10
C LYS A 30 -9.63 6.70 8.55
N GLY A 31 -10.29 7.40 9.47
CA GLY A 31 -9.87 8.69 9.97
C GLY A 31 -10.12 9.87 9.02
N PRO A 32 -9.81 11.09 9.49
CA PRO A 32 -10.16 12.33 8.80
C PRO A 32 -9.22 12.68 7.62
N PHE A 33 -8.08 11.98 7.51
CA PHE A 33 -7.09 12.12 6.44
C PHE A 33 -7.30 11.13 5.29
N GLU A 34 -8.43 10.40 5.30
CA GLU A 34 -8.84 9.54 4.18
C GLU A 34 -10.13 10.04 3.53
N ALA A 35 -10.33 9.66 2.27
CA ALA A 35 -11.57 9.93 1.56
C ALA A 35 -12.76 9.27 2.28
N SER A 36 -13.89 9.98 2.35
CA SER A 36 -15.11 9.46 2.98
C SER A 36 -15.72 8.33 2.16
N LEU A 37 -15.69 8.43 0.84
CA LEU A 37 -16.06 7.36 -0.07
C LEU A 37 -14.79 6.68 -0.58
N PHE A 38 -14.61 5.41 -0.22
CA PHE A 38 -13.61 4.56 -0.89
C PHE A 38 -14.29 3.93 -2.10
N GLN A 39 -14.02 4.44 -3.29
CA GLN A 39 -14.41 3.75 -4.52
C GLN A 39 -13.35 2.69 -4.81
N ALA A 40 -13.78 1.42 -4.78
CA ALA A 40 -12.92 0.29 -5.13
C ALA A 40 -12.26 0.55 -6.50
N PRO A 41 -10.95 0.80 -6.54
CA PRO A 41 -10.30 1.12 -7.80
C PRO A 41 -10.20 -0.11 -8.70
N ASP A 42 -10.26 0.11 -10.01
CA ASP A 42 -9.94 -0.95 -10.97
C ASP A 42 -8.46 -1.29 -10.86
N PHE A 43 -8.12 -2.56 -10.67
CA PHE A 43 -6.73 -3.04 -10.71
C PHE A 43 -6.57 -4.07 -11.82
N THR A 44 -5.82 -3.72 -12.87
CA THR A 44 -5.67 -4.57 -14.05
C THR A 44 -4.19 -4.87 -14.30
N ILE A 45 -3.88 -6.15 -14.47
CA ILE A 45 -2.58 -6.61 -14.92
C ILE A 45 -2.64 -6.80 -16.43
N VAL A 46 -1.76 -6.14 -17.17
CA VAL A 46 -1.74 -6.15 -18.63
C VAL A 46 -0.38 -6.55 -19.18
N HIS A 47 -0.38 -7.05 -20.41
CA HIS A 47 0.83 -7.18 -21.22
C HIS A 47 0.81 -6.04 -22.24
N ALA A 48 1.72 -5.08 -22.09
CA ALA A 48 1.77 -3.94 -22.99
C ALA A 48 2.25 -4.37 -24.39
N LEU A 49 1.54 -3.97 -25.44
CA LEU A 49 1.94 -4.17 -26.84
C LEU A 49 2.83 -3.03 -27.33
N ALA A 50 2.45 -1.78 -27.00
CA ALA A 50 3.20 -0.58 -27.32
C ALA A 50 2.95 0.49 -26.24
N CYS A 51 3.99 1.22 -25.87
CA CYS A 51 3.90 2.38 -24.98
C CYS A 51 4.74 3.51 -25.59
N CYS A 52 4.08 4.59 -26.00
CA CYS A 52 4.73 5.75 -26.61
C CYS A 52 5.21 6.72 -25.53
N ALA A 53 6.25 6.32 -24.80
CA ALA A 53 6.85 7.10 -23.72
C ALA A 53 8.37 6.97 -23.74
N SER A 54 9.06 7.98 -23.20
CA SER A 54 10.50 7.91 -22.96
C SER A 54 10.86 6.95 -21.82
N VAL A 55 9.90 6.66 -20.93
CA VAL A 55 10.06 5.75 -19.79
C VAL A 55 8.80 4.90 -19.67
N VAL A 56 8.97 3.58 -19.56
CA VAL A 56 7.89 2.63 -19.26
C VAL A 56 8.05 2.18 -17.81
N TRP A 57 7.09 2.61 -17.00
CA TRP A 57 6.98 2.26 -15.58
C TRP A 57 6.45 0.82 -15.41
N ASP A 58 6.65 0.25 -14.22
CA ASP A 58 6.19 -1.10 -13.90
C ASP A 58 4.67 -1.11 -13.59
N GLY A 59 4.12 0.02 -13.13
CA GLY A 59 2.70 0.28 -12.96
C GLY A 59 2.37 1.77 -13.09
N VAL A 60 1.08 2.09 -13.13
CA VAL A 60 0.56 3.46 -13.11
C VAL A 60 -0.79 3.54 -12.37
N ASN A 61 -0.96 4.59 -11.57
CA ASN A 61 -2.21 5.03 -10.96
C ASN A 61 -2.75 6.26 -11.70
N LEU A 62 -3.93 6.16 -12.31
CA LEU A 62 -4.49 7.22 -13.15
C LEU A 62 -5.99 7.44 -12.89
N PRO A 63 -6.52 8.65 -13.14
CA PRO A 63 -5.80 9.83 -13.66
C PRO A 63 -5.10 10.65 -12.57
N ASN A 64 -4.13 11.48 -12.94
CA ASN A 64 -3.40 12.38 -12.01
C ASN A 64 -4.20 13.63 -11.60
N TYR A 65 -5.53 13.59 -11.68
CA TYR A 65 -6.43 14.69 -11.35
C TYR A 65 -7.16 14.34 -10.04
N SER A 66 -6.82 15.03 -8.95
CA SER A 66 -7.33 14.73 -7.61
C SER A 66 -8.85 14.84 -7.51
N ASP A 67 -9.45 15.82 -8.19
CA ASP A 67 -10.91 16.03 -8.27
C ASP A 67 -11.62 14.84 -8.93
N ILE A 68 -11.07 14.30 -10.03
CA ILE A 68 -11.60 13.10 -10.68
C ILE A 68 -11.44 11.89 -9.77
N ARG A 69 -10.28 11.74 -9.13
CA ARG A 69 -10.02 10.61 -8.23
C ARG A 69 -10.98 10.58 -7.04
N GLU A 70 -11.31 11.75 -6.49
CA GLU A 70 -12.24 11.88 -5.36
C GLU A 70 -13.70 11.61 -5.75
N THR A 71 -14.11 11.93 -6.99
CA THR A 71 -15.53 11.89 -7.40
C THR A 71 -15.89 10.71 -8.31
N CYS A 72 -14.96 10.27 -9.16
CA CYS A 72 -15.16 9.23 -10.18
C CYS A 72 -14.26 8.00 -9.98
N GLY A 73 -13.29 8.08 -9.06
CA GLY A 73 -12.38 6.98 -8.76
C GLY A 73 -11.14 6.98 -9.64
N LEU A 74 -10.41 5.86 -9.60
CA LEU A 74 -9.10 5.72 -10.25
C LEU A 74 -8.91 4.30 -10.78
N LYS A 75 -7.93 4.15 -11.67
CA LYS A 75 -7.48 2.87 -12.21
C LYS A 75 -6.00 2.66 -11.95
N ASN A 76 -5.68 1.43 -11.61
CA ASN A 76 -4.32 0.93 -11.45
C ASN A 76 -4.05 -0.05 -12.58
N ILE A 77 -2.97 0.17 -13.31
CA ILE A 77 -2.52 -0.71 -14.38
C ILE A 77 -1.12 -1.17 -14.03
N GLN A 78 -0.88 -2.47 -14.11
CA GLN A 78 0.44 -3.05 -13.91
C GLN A 78 0.90 -3.78 -15.18
N PHE A 79 2.14 -3.53 -15.61
CA PHE A 79 2.68 -4.02 -16.87
C PHE A 79 3.53 -5.28 -16.64
N TRP A 80 2.89 -6.45 -16.65
CA TRP A 80 3.53 -7.72 -16.26
C TRP A 80 4.76 -8.06 -17.10
N ASN A 81 4.67 -7.93 -18.42
CA ASN A 81 5.79 -8.21 -19.33
C ASN A 81 6.99 -7.29 -19.09
N ARG A 82 6.76 -6.03 -18.70
CA ARG A 82 7.82 -5.09 -18.35
C ARG A 82 8.50 -5.45 -17.03
N MET A 83 7.74 -5.93 -16.04
CA MET A 83 8.27 -6.38 -14.76
C MET A 83 9.08 -7.68 -14.89
N ALA A 84 8.59 -8.65 -15.66
CA ALA A 84 9.26 -9.93 -15.90
C ALA A 84 10.65 -9.71 -16.52
N ILE A 85 10.73 -8.90 -17.59
CA ILE A 85 12.00 -8.56 -18.25
C ILE A 85 12.98 -7.92 -17.26
N ARG A 86 12.51 -7.04 -16.36
CA ARG A 86 13.38 -6.36 -15.38
C ARG A 86 14.12 -7.36 -14.50
N VAL A 87 13.43 -8.38 -14.01
CA VAL A 87 14.01 -9.40 -13.12
C VAL A 87 14.98 -10.31 -13.87
N GLU A 88 14.67 -10.64 -15.12
CA GLU A 88 15.53 -11.47 -15.97
C GLU A 88 16.79 -10.73 -16.42
N SER A 89 16.67 -9.45 -16.76
CA SER A 89 17.73 -8.68 -17.42
C SER A 89 18.68 -7.97 -16.46
N HIS A 90 18.30 -7.77 -15.18
CA HIS A 90 19.13 -7.02 -14.24
C HIS A 90 19.97 -7.95 -13.36
N PRO A 91 21.31 -7.77 -13.33
CA PRO A 91 22.14 -8.49 -12.38
C PRO A 91 21.79 -8.07 -10.96
N LEU A 92 21.95 -8.99 -10.01
CA LEU A 92 21.82 -8.67 -8.58
C LEU A 92 22.80 -7.54 -8.21
N SER A 93 22.37 -6.67 -7.31
CA SER A 93 23.20 -5.58 -6.79
C SER A 93 24.49 -6.14 -6.18
N ARG A 94 25.62 -5.49 -6.47
CA ARG A 94 26.94 -5.83 -5.88
C ARG A 94 26.98 -5.73 -4.36
N HIS A 95 25.99 -5.07 -3.76
CA HIS A 95 25.89 -4.89 -2.32
C HIS A 95 25.11 -6.03 -1.63
N VAL A 96 24.64 -7.04 -2.37
CA VAL A 96 23.98 -8.23 -1.83
C VAL A 96 25.06 -9.22 -1.39
N HIS A 97 25.00 -9.65 -0.13
CA HIS A 97 25.91 -10.68 0.37
C HIS A 97 25.68 -12.02 -0.39
N PRO A 98 26.74 -12.78 -0.73
CA PRO A 98 26.58 -14.01 -1.52
C PRO A 98 25.61 -15.04 -0.94
N SER A 99 25.44 -15.11 0.39
CA SER A 99 24.44 -15.99 1.03
C SER A 99 23.00 -15.63 0.66
N GLU A 100 22.72 -14.35 0.41
CA GLU A 100 21.37 -13.85 0.14
C GLU A 100 21.03 -13.83 -1.35
N ALA A 101 22.02 -14.02 -2.22
CA ALA A 101 21.85 -13.87 -3.67
C ALA A 101 20.78 -14.82 -4.24
N LYS A 102 20.83 -16.10 -3.86
CA LYS A 102 19.87 -17.12 -4.33
C LYS A 102 18.44 -16.87 -3.81
N PRO A 103 18.19 -16.73 -2.49
CA PRO A 103 16.84 -16.49 -1.99
C PRO A 103 16.28 -15.14 -2.46
N LEU A 104 17.10 -14.09 -2.54
CA LEU A 104 16.67 -12.79 -3.06
C LEU A 104 16.25 -12.90 -4.52
N LYS A 105 17.05 -13.56 -5.38
CA LYS A 105 16.70 -13.74 -6.80
C LYS A 105 15.39 -14.52 -6.97
N ALA A 106 15.18 -15.56 -6.16
CA ALA A 106 13.98 -16.38 -6.21
C ALA A 106 12.71 -15.61 -5.81
N SER A 107 12.82 -14.66 -4.87
CA SER A 107 11.67 -13.88 -4.38
C SER A 107 11.47 -12.55 -5.11
N THR A 108 12.49 -12.02 -5.80
CA THR A 108 12.50 -10.66 -6.38
C THR A 108 11.27 -10.37 -7.25
N GLN A 109 10.86 -11.30 -8.11
CA GLN A 109 9.71 -11.08 -8.99
C GLN A 109 8.42 -10.88 -8.20
N MET A 110 8.16 -11.75 -7.21
CA MET A 110 6.96 -11.67 -6.40
C MET A 110 6.99 -10.45 -5.48
N VAL A 111 8.15 -10.17 -4.86
CA VAL A 111 8.32 -8.98 -4.02
C VAL A 111 8.06 -7.71 -4.83
N ASN A 112 8.67 -7.58 -6.02
CA ASN A 112 8.45 -6.43 -6.90
C ASN A 112 6.98 -6.32 -7.32
N PHE A 113 6.32 -7.44 -7.64
CA PHE A 113 4.91 -7.45 -7.99
C PHE A 113 4.03 -6.94 -6.85
N VAL A 114 4.21 -7.47 -5.65
CA VAL A 114 3.44 -7.09 -4.46
C VAL A 114 3.71 -5.63 -4.09
N THR A 115 4.97 -5.22 -3.96
CA THR A 115 5.31 -3.85 -3.54
C THR A 115 4.86 -2.83 -4.57
N ALA A 116 5.03 -3.08 -5.87
CA ALA A 116 4.50 -2.20 -6.91
C ALA A 116 2.97 -2.16 -6.89
N SER A 117 2.30 -3.30 -6.66
CA SER A 117 0.83 -3.31 -6.57
C SER A 117 0.33 -2.47 -5.41
N ILE A 118 0.94 -2.59 -4.23
CA ILE A 118 0.59 -1.79 -3.05
C ILE A 118 0.92 -0.32 -3.29
N HIS A 119 2.08 -0.02 -3.87
CA HIS A 119 2.53 1.34 -4.21
C HIS A 119 1.49 2.07 -5.06
N GLU A 120 1.00 1.45 -6.15
CA GLU A 120 -0.01 2.05 -7.02
C GLU A 120 -1.38 2.10 -6.34
N LEU A 121 -1.85 0.96 -5.83
CA LEU A 121 -3.22 0.78 -5.36
C LEU A 121 -3.50 1.55 -4.08
N ILE A 122 -2.65 1.38 -3.08
CA ILE A 122 -2.84 1.91 -1.73
C ILE A 122 -1.94 3.13 -1.54
N GLY A 123 -0.68 3.06 -1.97
CA GLY A 123 0.27 4.16 -1.86
C GLY A 123 -0.29 5.42 -2.50
N HIS A 124 -0.35 5.47 -3.83
CA HIS A 124 -0.95 6.61 -4.53
C HIS A 124 -2.44 6.75 -4.25
N GLY A 125 -3.18 5.65 -4.16
CA GLY A 125 -4.64 5.64 -4.00
C GLY A 125 -5.18 6.18 -2.67
N SER A 126 -4.38 6.22 -1.61
CA SER A 126 -4.78 6.68 -0.28
C SER A 126 -4.43 8.16 -0.03
N GLY A 127 -5.06 8.74 0.99
CA GLY A 127 -4.73 10.05 1.51
C GLY A 127 -5.60 11.15 0.89
N LYS A 128 -6.24 11.92 1.75
CA LYS A 128 -7.08 13.06 1.40
C LYS A 128 -6.29 14.36 1.47
N LEU A 129 -6.42 15.20 0.44
CA LEU A 129 -5.93 16.57 0.48
C LEU A 129 -6.97 17.48 1.11
N LEU A 130 -6.71 17.97 2.32
CA LEU A 130 -7.58 18.97 2.97
C LEU A 130 -7.57 20.26 2.14
N SER A 131 -8.74 20.67 1.67
CA SER A 131 -8.87 21.70 0.64
C SER A 131 -10.07 22.62 0.90
N GLU A 132 -9.89 23.90 0.56
CA GLU A 132 -10.95 24.88 0.34
C GLU A 132 -11.35 24.81 -1.13
N THR A 133 -12.47 24.15 -1.43
CA THR A 133 -12.90 23.81 -2.80
C THR A 133 -13.54 25.00 -3.51
N ALA A 134 -14.15 25.90 -2.75
CA ALA A 134 -14.66 27.20 -3.19
C ALA A 134 -14.53 28.20 -2.03
N PRO A 135 -14.71 29.52 -2.23
CA PRO A 135 -14.61 30.49 -1.13
C PRO A 135 -15.47 30.10 0.07
N ASN A 136 -14.82 29.84 1.22
CA ASN A 136 -15.44 29.37 2.46
C ASN A 136 -16.15 28.00 2.39
N VAL A 137 -15.87 27.19 1.38
CA VAL A 137 -16.36 25.80 1.26
C VAL A 137 -15.17 24.86 1.38
N TYR A 138 -15.23 23.97 2.36
CA TYR A 138 -14.13 23.07 2.72
C TYR A 138 -14.54 21.62 2.53
N ASN A 139 -13.62 20.77 2.06
CA ASN A 139 -13.86 19.32 2.01
C ASN A 139 -13.68 18.65 3.38
N PHE A 140 -13.53 19.41 4.46
CA PHE A 140 -13.40 18.96 5.85
C PHE A 140 -14.14 19.92 6.78
N ASN A 141 -14.36 19.52 8.04
CA ASN A 141 -14.99 20.40 9.02
C ASN A 141 -14.00 21.47 9.49
N LYS A 142 -14.19 22.72 9.06
CA LYS A 142 -13.30 23.83 9.44
C LYS A 142 -13.47 24.29 10.89
N ASP A 143 -14.67 24.18 11.45
CA ASP A 143 -14.96 24.59 12.83
C ASP A 143 -14.42 23.58 13.85
N ARG A 144 -14.27 22.33 13.41
CA ARG A 144 -13.60 21.25 14.14
C ARG A 144 -12.58 20.55 13.24
N PRO A 145 -11.42 21.19 12.99
CA PRO A 145 -10.42 20.67 12.07
C PRO A 145 -9.84 19.33 12.57
N PRO A 146 -9.41 18.45 11.64
CA PRO A 146 -8.72 17.22 11.99
C PRO A 146 -7.51 17.46 12.89
N THR A 147 -7.32 16.58 13.88
CA THR A 147 -6.11 16.58 14.71
C THR A 147 -4.94 16.00 13.94
N ASN A 148 -3.85 16.74 13.80
CA ASN A 148 -2.62 16.28 13.18
C ASN A 148 -1.99 15.16 14.04
N PRO A 149 -1.78 13.95 13.49
CA PRO A 149 -1.26 12.81 14.27
C PRO A 149 0.20 12.96 14.68
N LEU A 150 0.96 13.87 14.06
CA LEU A 150 2.36 14.12 14.38
C LEU A 150 2.53 15.12 15.53
N THR A 151 1.65 16.12 15.62
CA THR A 151 1.77 17.22 16.59
C THR A 151 0.71 17.18 17.69
N GLY A 152 -0.37 16.41 17.51
CA GLY A 152 -1.53 16.40 18.39
C GLY A 152 -2.36 17.69 18.36
N GLN A 153 -2.05 18.63 17.47
CA GLN A 153 -2.76 19.91 17.33
C GLN A 153 -3.74 19.87 16.17
N ALA A 154 -4.72 20.78 16.19
CA ALA A 154 -5.60 21.03 15.05
C ALA A 154 -4.79 21.39 13.79
N VAL A 155 -5.22 20.91 12.61
CA VAL A 155 -4.65 21.34 11.34
C VAL A 155 -4.95 22.82 11.09
N GLU A 156 -3.92 23.59 10.76
CA GLU A 156 -4.00 25.03 10.50
C GLU A 156 -3.80 25.39 9.01
N SER A 157 -3.48 24.42 8.16
CA SER A 157 -3.18 24.62 6.74
C SER A 157 -3.94 23.65 5.83
N TRP A 158 -4.28 24.11 4.63
CA TRP A 158 -5.02 23.37 3.61
C TRP A 158 -4.76 23.99 2.23
N TYR A 159 -5.10 23.27 1.16
CA TYR A 159 -5.01 23.78 -0.21
C TYR A 159 -6.09 24.83 -0.48
N LYS A 160 -5.72 25.96 -1.07
CA LYS A 160 -6.64 27.01 -1.51
C LYS A 160 -7.24 26.71 -2.89
N PRO A 161 -8.34 27.38 -3.29
CA PRO A 161 -8.91 27.22 -4.63
C PRO A 161 -7.84 27.39 -5.72
N GLY A 162 -7.73 26.40 -6.61
CA GLY A 162 -6.75 26.37 -7.71
C GLY A 162 -5.35 25.88 -7.32
N GLN A 163 -5.04 25.69 -6.03
CA GLN A 163 -3.79 25.05 -5.62
C GLN A 163 -3.89 23.54 -5.76
N THR A 164 -2.83 22.94 -6.28
CA THR A 164 -2.63 21.50 -6.34
C THR A 164 -1.40 21.12 -5.52
N TRP A 165 -1.27 19.83 -5.22
CA TRP A 165 -0.08 19.28 -4.58
C TRP A 165 1.20 19.67 -5.36
N THR A 166 1.17 19.64 -6.71
CA THR A 166 2.29 20.06 -7.56
C THR A 166 2.60 21.56 -7.44
N SER A 167 1.59 22.42 -7.34
CA SER A 167 1.83 23.88 -7.24
C SER A 167 2.41 24.28 -5.90
N VAL A 168 2.08 23.56 -4.82
CA VAL A 168 2.55 23.87 -3.46
C VAL A 168 3.94 23.26 -3.21
N PHE A 169 4.14 21.98 -3.51
CA PHE A 169 5.43 21.31 -3.31
C PHE A 169 6.46 21.61 -4.41
N GLY A 170 6.01 22.15 -5.54
CA GLY A 170 6.87 22.55 -6.66
C GLY A 170 7.77 21.40 -7.12
N LYS A 171 9.08 21.64 -7.16
CA LYS A 171 10.07 20.65 -7.63
C LYS A 171 10.17 19.40 -6.76
N LEU A 172 9.72 19.47 -5.50
CA LEU A 172 9.77 18.34 -4.57
C LEU A 172 8.55 17.44 -4.67
N ALA A 173 7.49 17.88 -5.37
CA ALA A 173 6.22 17.19 -5.47
C ALA A 173 6.43 15.70 -5.75
N ILE A 174 6.87 15.35 -6.95
CA ILE A 174 7.03 13.95 -7.38
C ILE A 174 7.85 13.13 -6.36
N THR A 175 9.00 13.63 -5.91
CA THR A 175 9.85 12.91 -4.96
C THR A 175 9.15 12.62 -3.63
N VAL A 176 8.37 13.56 -3.10
CA VAL A 176 7.62 13.37 -1.84
C VAL A 176 6.51 12.34 -2.01
N GLU A 177 5.78 12.40 -3.12
CA GLU A 177 4.68 11.47 -3.39
C GLU A 177 5.16 10.04 -3.64
N GLU A 178 6.22 9.88 -4.43
CA GLU A 178 6.88 8.59 -4.65
C GLU A 178 7.46 8.01 -3.35
N CYS A 179 8.05 8.85 -2.50
CA CYS A 179 8.54 8.43 -1.19
C CYS A 179 7.39 7.91 -0.32
N ARG A 180 6.27 8.65 -0.26
CA ARG A 180 5.07 8.25 0.49
C ARG A 180 4.53 6.91 -0.01
N ALA A 181 4.33 6.76 -1.32
CA ALA A 181 3.79 5.53 -1.91
C ALA A 181 4.72 4.32 -1.68
N ASN A 182 6.04 4.51 -1.79
CA ASN A 182 7.02 3.47 -1.46
C ASN A 182 6.99 3.09 0.02
N LEU A 183 6.95 4.06 0.94
CA LEU A 183 6.89 3.78 2.37
C LEU A 183 5.62 3.02 2.76
N ILE A 184 4.48 3.34 2.14
CA ILE A 184 3.24 2.58 2.34
C ILE A 184 3.40 1.14 1.83
N SER A 185 4.04 0.94 0.67
CA SER A 185 4.30 -0.41 0.15
C SER A 185 5.12 -1.27 1.09
N TYR A 186 6.12 -0.68 1.76
CA TYR A 186 6.93 -1.37 2.75
C TYR A 186 6.21 -1.57 4.07
N TYR A 187 5.40 -0.60 4.49
CA TYR A 187 4.59 -0.68 5.71
C TYR A 187 3.56 -1.82 5.66
N LEU A 188 3.02 -2.12 4.48
CA LEU A 188 2.03 -3.17 4.26
C LEU A 188 2.61 -4.45 3.64
N ALA A 189 3.94 -4.54 3.49
CA ALA A 189 4.59 -5.65 2.77
C ALA A 189 4.39 -7.01 3.44
N ASP A 190 4.11 -7.04 4.74
CA ASP A 190 3.85 -8.23 5.55
C ASP A 190 2.41 -8.33 6.07
N GLU A 191 1.54 -7.39 5.67
CA GLU A 191 0.14 -7.41 6.09
C GLU A 191 -0.59 -8.55 5.38
N LYS A 192 -1.06 -9.54 6.15
CA LYS A 192 -1.58 -10.81 5.61
C LYS A 192 -2.78 -10.59 4.72
N GLU A 193 -3.68 -9.69 5.09
CA GLU A 193 -4.88 -9.40 4.31
C GLU A 193 -4.54 -8.71 2.98
N VAL A 194 -3.51 -7.86 2.98
CA VAL A 194 -2.98 -7.26 1.74
C VAL A 194 -2.26 -8.32 0.91
N LEU A 195 -1.48 -9.21 1.52
CA LEU A 195 -0.82 -10.30 0.81
C LEU A 195 -1.81 -11.30 0.20
N ARG A 196 -2.95 -11.57 0.83
CA ARG A 196 -4.01 -12.42 0.27
C ARG A 196 -4.55 -11.89 -1.06
N LEU A 197 -4.63 -10.57 -1.25
CA LEU A 197 -5.01 -9.99 -2.54
C LEU A 197 -4.06 -10.39 -3.68
N PHE A 198 -2.77 -10.40 -3.37
CA PHE A 198 -1.72 -10.43 -4.39
C PHE A 198 -1.09 -11.81 -4.56
N VAL A 199 -1.08 -12.64 -3.50
CA VAL A 199 -0.21 -13.82 -3.38
C VAL A 199 -0.96 -15.12 -3.07
N LEU A 200 -2.15 -15.11 -2.46
CA LEU A 200 -2.76 -16.34 -1.92
C LEU A 200 -4.13 -16.68 -2.55
N GLU A 201 -4.14 -17.66 -3.46
CA GLU A 201 -5.30 -18.48 -3.75
C GLU A 201 -5.25 -19.73 -2.83
N ASP A 202 -6.11 -19.75 -1.81
CA ASP A 202 -6.87 -20.95 -1.44
C ASP A 202 -8.24 -20.42 -1.01
N GLU A 203 -9.22 -20.51 -1.92
CA GLU A 203 -10.58 -19.95 -1.80
C GLU A 203 -11.37 -20.39 -0.55
N ALA A 204 -10.85 -21.32 0.25
CA ALA A 204 -11.54 -21.90 1.41
C ALA A 204 -11.43 -21.10 2.72
N SER A 205 -10.78 -19.93 2.75
CA SER A 205 -10.51 -19.22 4.01
C SER A 205 -10.58 -17.70 3.94
N ILE A 206 -11.58 -17.14 3.26
CA ILE A 206 -11.90 -15.71 3.35
C ILE A 206 -12.97 -15.56 4.44
N PRO A 207 -12.64 -15.21 5.70
CA PRO A 207 -13.67 -14.76 6.63
C PRO A 207 -14.21 -13.44 6.08
N ASP A 208 -15.52 -13.27 6.08
CA ASP A 208 -16.12 -11.95 5.86
C ASP A 208 -15.45 -10.94 6.79
N CYS A 209 -15.03 -9.80 6.26
CA CYS A 209 -14.59 -8.66 7.06
C CYS A 209 -15.76 -8.20 7.92
N GLN A 210 -15.93 -8.78 9.09
CA GLN A 210 -16.75 -8.21 10.14
C GLN A 210 -15.95 -7.05 10.71
N CYS A 211 -16.23 -5.85 10.22
CA CYS A 211 -15.83 -4.61 10.86
C CYS A 211 -16.62 -4.47 12.17
N ASN A 212 -16.33 -5.33 13.14
CA ASN A 212 -16.95 -5.30 14.46
C ASN A 212 -16.21 -4.29 15.32
N THR A 213 -16.91 -3.22 15.64
CA THR A 213 -16.63 -2.29 16.72
C THR A 213 -16.38 -3.07 18.03
N SER A 214 -15.12 -3.30 18.41
CA SER A 214 -14.76 -3.79 19.75
C SER A 214 -13.34 -3.34 20.13
N PRO A 215 -13.08 -2.89 21.38
CA PRO A 215 -11.85 -2.18 21.75
C PRO A 215 -10.66 -3.09 22.11
N SER A 216 -10.70 -4.38 21.79
CA SER A 216 -9.76 -5.37 22.33
C SER A 216 -8.93 -6.07 21.26
N CYS A 217 -8.11 -5.30 20.53
CA CYS A 217 -6.91 -5.83 19.89
C CYS A 217 -5.71 -5.01 20.35
N SER A 218 -5.15 -5.40 21.50
CA SER A 218 -3.90 -4.86 22.01
C SER A 218 -2.76 -5.22 21.07
N ASN A 219 -2.26 -4.22 20.34
CA ASN A 219 -1.02 -4.27 19.59
C ASN A 219 0.16 -4.50 20.54
N SER A 220 0.57 -5.75 20.71
CA SER A 220 1.84 -6.09 21.32
C SER A 220 2.52 -7.19 20.52
N SER A 221 3.20 -6.80 19.45
CA SER A 221 4.27 -7.58 18.84
C SER A 221 5.30 -6.60 18.24
N PRO A 222 6.60 -6.82 18.46
CA PRO A 222 7.63 -5.94 17.91
C PRO A 222 7.65 -6.09 16.38
N ARG A 223 7.41 -4.99 15.67
CA ARG A 223 7.54 -4.93 14.20
C ARG A 223 9.02 -4.99 13.83
N TYR A 224 9.49 -6.16 13.45
CA TYR A 224 10.75 -6.31 12.71
C TYR A 224 10.43 -6.33 11.21
N PRO A 225 11.18 -5.60 10.36
CA PRO A 225 10.95 -5.63 8.94
C PRO A 225 11.30 -7.03 8.41
N LEU A 226 10.38 -7.62 7.65
CA LEU A 226 10.63 -8.81 6.85
C LEU A 226 11.67 -8.46 5.76
N ILE A 227 12.95 -8.58 6.11
CA ILE A 227 13.96 -9.04 5.17
C ILE A 227 14.01 -10.56 5.36
N LEU A 228 13.49 -11.28 4.37
CA LEU A 228 13.65 -12.72 4.15
C LEU A 228 13.06 -13.64 5.23
N ASN A 229 11.79 -13.99 5.09
CA ASN A 229 11.35 -15.34 5.43
C ASN A 229 10.14 -15.76 4.59
N VAL A 230 10.40 -16.19 3.35
CA VAL A 230 9.41 -16.96 2.57
C VAL A 230 9.68 -18.43 2.90
N SER A 231 9.15 -18.90 4.03
CA SER A 231 9.20 -20.31 4.41
C SER A 231 8.25 -21.11 3.53
N HIS A 232 8.82 -21.95 2.65
CA HIS A 232 8.12 -23.13 2.14
C HIS A 232 8.00 -24.20 3.24
N PRO A 233 7.02 -25.12 3.14
CA PRO A 233 6.72 -26.07 4.20
C PRO A 233 7.81 -27.14 4.25
N LEU A 234 8.73 -27.02 5.20
CA LEU A 234 9.63 -28.11 5.53
C LEU A 234 8.86 -29.11 6.38
N CYS A 235 8.64 -30.31 5.84
CA CYS A 235 8.36 -31.50 6.61
C CYS A 235 9.36 -31.57 7.78
N VAL A 236 8.86 -31.61 9.01
CA VAL A 236 9.65 -31.82 10.21
C VAL A 236 9.79 -33.33 10.42
N PRO A 237 11.01 -33.90 10.45
CA PRO A 237 11.23 -35.16 11.16
C PRO A 237 11.29 -34.85 12.65
N ASP A 238 10.50 -35.60 13.41
CA ASP A 238 10.51 -35.65 14.88
C ASP A 238 11.91 -36.00 15.39
N ASP A 239 12.50 -35.13 16.21
CA ASP A 239 13.53 -35.59 17.15
C ASP A 239 13.60 -34.70 18.38
N ARG A 240 13.68 -35.39 19.52
CA ARG A 240 13.53 -34.88 20.87
C ARG A 240 14.86 -34.34 21.39
N ASP A 241 14.70 -33.37 22.30
CA ASP A 241 15.51 -33.19 23.50
C ASP A 241 16.79 -32.31 23.42
N GLN A 242 17.05 -31.72 24.59
CA GLN A 242 18.22 -30.97 25.06
C GLN A 242 18.27 -29.47 24.77
N GLY A 243 17.84 -28.72 25.79
CA GLY A 243 17.85 -27.26 25.80
C GLY A 243 19.21 -26.64 26.12
N HIS A 244 19.34 -25.36 25.80
CA HIS A 244 20.25 -24.44 26.48
C HIS A 244 19.78 -22.98 26.37
N ARG A 245 20.15 -22.21 27.39
CA ARG A 245 19.62 -20.89 27.78
C ARG A 245 19.96 -19.77 26.79
N ARG A 246 19.05 -18.78 26.69
CA ARG A 246 19.25 -17.50 26.00
C ARG A 246 20.21 -16.58 26.76
N PRO A 247 21.07 -15.79 26.09
CA PRO A 247 21.57 -14.53 26.62
C PRO A 247 20.64 -13.37 26.24
N ARG A 248 20.38 -12.48 27.19
CA ARG A 248 19.86 -11.12 26.96
C ARG A 248 21.00 -10.22 26.51
N LEU A 249 20.72 -9.28 25.61
CA LEU A 249 21.55 -8.08 25.44
C LEU A 249 20.67 -6.85 25.33
N VAL A 250 21.25 -5.79 25.87
CA VAL A 250 20.78 -4.42 26.15
C VAL A 250 20.33 -3.70 24.89
#